data_AF-A0A5K7Z2V3-F1
#
_entry.id   AF-A0A5K7Z2V3-F1
#
_cell.length_a   1.000
_cell.length_b   1.000
_cell.length_c   1.000
_cell.angle_alpha   90.00
_cell.angle_beta   90.00
_cell.angle_gamma   90.00
#
_symmetry.space_group_name_H-M   'P 1'
#
loop_
_entity.id
_entity.type
_entity.pdbx_description
1 polymer ?
#
loop_
_entity_poly.entity_id
_entity_poly.type
_entity_poly.pdbx_seq_one_letter_code
_entity_poly.pdbx_strand_id
1 'polypeptide(L)'
;MEALRRRTCRFCPEPCCITNTVWFDFRDLLAMHLLDELIPFRQAAAESGEPCPFLGHHGCRLPWRMRPWMCLKYICPAQRALMKKDGRPDPAGLGDQIIKIEDQRFQMETEVIARIRRGRTSPSSFSPAWRQ
;
A
#
# COMPACT_ATOMS: atom_id res chain seq x y z
N MET A 1 -0.49 -0.02 13.82
CA MET A 1 0.87 0.35 13.37
C MET A 1 1.05 1.85 13.02
N GLU A 2 -0.02 2.65 12.87
CA GLU A 2 0.10 4.11 12.64
C GLU A 2 0.77 4.87 13.80
N ALA A 3 0.47 4.51 15.05
CA ALA A 3 1.07 5.14 16.22
C ALA A 3 2.61 5.04 16.25
N LEU A 4 3.16 3.89 15.83
CA LEU A 4 4.62 3.71 15.70
C LEU A 4 5.20 4.68 14.67
N ARG A 5 4.56 4.83 13.50
CA ARG A 5 5.02 5.75 12.46
C ARG A 5 4.98 7.20 12.91
N ARG A 6 3.93 7.63 13.61
CA ARG A 6 3.86 9.01 14.15
C ARG A 6 4.99 9.30 15.14
N ARG A 7 5.40 8.30 15.92
CA ARG A 7 6.49 8.43 16.89
C ARG A 7 7.88 8.36 16.25
N THR A 8 8.05 7.67 15.12
CA THR A 8 9.36 7.48 14.49
C THR A 8 9.61 8.37 13.29
N CYS A 9 8.70 8.42 12.32
CA CYS A 9 8.99 8.96 10.98
C CYS A 9 9.20 10.47 10.98
N ARG A 10 8.55 11.22 11.89
CA ARG A 10 8.68 12.67 11.98
C ARG A 10 10.09 13.14 12.35
N PHE A 11 10.86 12.30 13.04
CA PHE A 11 12.20 12.63 13.56
C PHE A 11 13.28 11.70 12.99
N CYS A 12 12.95 10.93 11.96
CA CYS A 12 13.87 9.96 11.39
C CYS A 12 14.85 10.71 10.46
N PRO A 13 16.16 10.67 10.70
CA PRO A 13 17.14 11.30 9.83
C PRO A 13 17.23 10.59 8.47
N GLU A 14 16.92 9.30 8.44
CA GLU A 14 16.98 8.45 7.25
C GLU A 14 15.64 7.71 7.05
N PRO A 15 14.57 8.43 6.66
CA PRO A 15 13.28 7.80 6.44
C PRO A 15 13.36 6.79 5.31
N CYS A 16 12.69 5.64 5.46
CA CYS A 16 12.63 4.60 4.43
C CYS A 16 12.07 5.09 3.09
N CYS A 17 11.38 6.23 3.09
CA CYS A 17 10.92 6.95 1.91
C CYS A 17 12.04 7.51 1.03
N ILE A 18 13.28 7.59 1.53
CA ILE A 18 14.48 8.04 0.78
C ILE A 18 15.34 6.82 0.42
N THR A 19 15.47 5.87 1.33
CA THR A 19 16.41 4.76 1.19
C THR A 19 15.84 3.54 0.48
N ASN A 20 14.51 3.38 0.45
CA ASN A 20 13.84 2.27 -0.20
C ASN A 20 12.95 2.76 -1.33
N THR A 21 13.07 2.14 -2.50
CA THR A 21 12.15 2.36 -3.60
C THR A 21 10.81 1.69 -3.27
N VAL A 22 9.77 2.49 -3.05
CA VAL A 22 8.42 2.01 -2.75
C VAL A 22 7.46 2.42 -3.84
N TRP A 23 6.56 1.51 -4.22
CA TRP A 23 5.62 1.64 -5.31
C TRP A 23 4.24 1.24 -4.79
N PHE A 24 3.20 1.93 -5.25
CA PHE A 24 1.84 1.41 -5.30
C PHE A 24 1.81 0.30 -6.32
N ASP A 25 1.58 -0.92 -5.85
CA ASP A 25 1.35 -2.07 -6.70
C ASP A 25 -0.14 -2.18 -7.11
N PHE A 26 -0.47 -3.12 -7.99
CA PHE A 26 -1.85 -3.32 -8.42
C PHE A 26 -2.80 -3.63 -7.24
N ARG A 27 -2.32 -4.35 -6.23
CA ARG A 27 -3.11 -4.68 -5.03
C ARG A 27 -3.39 -3.44 -4.18
N ASP A 28 -2.45 -2.49 -4.14
CA ASP A 28 -2.63 -1.20 -3.46
C ASP A 28 -3.73 -0.41 -4.12
N LEU A 29 -3.67 -0.28 -5.45
CA LEU A 29 -4.69 0.42 -6.23
C LEU A 29 -6.06 -0.25 -6.09
N LEU A 30 -6.11 -1.58 -6.12
CA LEU A 30 -7.34 -2.33 -5.95
C LEU A 30 -7.93 -2.16 -4.54
N ALA A 31 -7.10 -2.23 -3.49
CA ALA A 31 -7.55 -2.01 -2.13
C ALA A 31 -8.09 -0.59 -1.93
N MET A 32 -7.43 0.43 -2.48
CA MET A 32 -7.92 1.82 -2.41
C MET A 32 -9.27 1.96 -3.12
N HIS A 33 -9.39 1.41 -4.32
CA HIS A 33 -10.63 1.44 -5.09
C HIS A 33 -11.79 0.79 -4.33
N LEU A 34 -11.57 -0.39 -3.75
CA LEU A 34 -12.61 -1.12 -2.99
C LEU A 34 -12.96 -0.48 -1.63
N LEU A 35 -12.11 0.42 -1.13
CA LEU A 35 -12.33 1.18 0.10
C LEU A 35 -12.88 2.59 -0.16
N ASP A 36 -13.23 2.90 -1.41
CA ASP A 36 -13.64 4.24 -1.86
C ASP A 36 -12.61 5.34 -1.50
N GLU A 37 -11.33 4.97 -1.43
CA GLU A 37 -10.23 5.91 -1.21
C GLU A 37 -9.74 6.48 -2.55
N LEU A 38 -9.15 7.68 -2.51
CA LEU A 38 -8.61 8.31 -3.70
C LEU A 38 -7.41 7.52 -4.25
N ILE A 39 -7.36 7.35 -5.56
CA ILE A 39 -6.17 6.81 -6.23
C ILE A 39 -5.08 7.90 -6.24
N PRO A 40 -3.85 7.61 -5.82
CA PRO A 40 -2.76 8.58 -5.81
C PRO A 40 -2.46 9.08 -7.22
N PHE A 41 -2.35 10.40 -7.37
CA PHE A 41 -2.10 11.06 -8.66
C PHE A 41 -0.71 10.78 -9.25
N ARG A 42 0.20 10.19 -8.47
CA ARG A 42 1.55 9.82 -8.90
C ARG A 42 2.08 8.63 -8.08
N GLN A 43 3.08 7.95 -8.63
CA GLN A 43 3.77 6.85 -7.96
C GLN A 43 4.56 7.34 -6.73
N ALA A 44 4.73 6.46 -5.73
CA ALA A 44 5.50 6.71 -4.52
C ALA A 44 7.02 6.77 -4.75
N ALA A 45 7.53 6.27 -5.87
CA ALA A 45 8.87 6.51 -6.40
C ALA A 45 8.76 6.45 -7.94
N ALA A 46 9.25 7.45 -8.67
CA ALA A 46 9.24 7.37 -10.14
C ALA A 46 10.44 6.55 -10.64
N GLU A 47 11.60 6.71 -9.99
CA GLU A 47 12.83 5.97 -10.27
C GLU A 47 13.50 5.47 -8.98
N SER A 48 14.44 4.52 -9.13
CA SER A 48 15.24 4.04 -8.02
C SER A 48 16.16 5.14 -7.50
N GLY A 49 16.10 5.43 -6.19
CA GLY A 49 16.92 6.46 -5.56
C GLY A 49 16.26 7.85 -5.50
N GLU A 50 15.08 8.03 -6.09
CA GLU A 50 14.31 9.25 -5.88
C GLU A 50 13.57 9.24 -4.53
N PRO A 51 13.56 10.37 -3.80
CA PRO A 51 12.79 10.47 -2.57
C PRO A 51 11.29 10.42 -2.85
N CYS A 52 10.57 9.74 -1.98
CA CYS A 52 9.12 9.64 -2.08
C CYS A 52 8.47 11.03 -2.12
N PRO A 53 7.62 11.35 -3.11
CA PRO A 53 7.03 12.68 -3.24
C PRO A 53 5.99 12.99 -2.17
N PHE A 54 5.55 11.96 -1.44
CA PHE A 54 4.64 12.10 -0.31
C PHE A 54 5.37 12.38 1.01
N LEU A 55 6.70 12.38 1.03
CA LEU A 55 7.48 12.78 2.20
C LEU A 55 7.40 14.31 2.38
N GLY A 56 7.01 14.75 3.57
CA GLY A 56 7.08 16.15 4.00
C GLY A 56 8.01 16.32 5.20
N HIS A 57 8.20 17.56 5.65
CA HIS A 57 9.10 17.91 6.77
C HIS A 57 8.71 17.27 8.12
N HIS A 58 7.50 16.73 8.23
CA HIS A 58 6.99 16.07 9.43
C HIS A 58 6.69 14.58 9.22
N GLY A 59 7.22 13.99 8.15
CA GLY A 59 6.99 12.61 7.77
C GLY A 59 6.03 12.47 6.59
N CYS A 60 5.49 11.26 6.41
CA CYS A 60 4.63 10.92 5.28
C CYS A 60 3.30 11.69 5.33
N ARG A 61 2.96 12.39 4.24
CA ARG A 61 1.71 13.14 4.07
C ARG A 61 0.51 12.28 3.71
N LEU A 62 0.72 11.02 3.30
CA LEU A 62 -0.37 10.11 2.98
C LEU A 62 -1.09 9.65 4.27
N PRO A 63 -2.43 9.67 4.29
CA PRO A 63 -3.24 8.96 5.28
C PRO A 63 -2.86 7.49 5.34
N TRP A 64 -3.05 6.85 6.51
CA TRP A 64 -2.72 5.44 6.72
C TRP A 64 -3.28 4.51 5.64
N ARG A 65 -4.57 4.66 5.30
CA ARG A 65 -5.28 3.82 4.31
C ARG A 65 -4.81 4.04 2.87
N MET A 66 -4.12 5.14 2.60
CA MET A 66 -3.61 5.50 1.27
C MET A 66 -2.12 5.19 1.10
N ARG A 67 -1.47 4.56 2.07
CA ARG A 67 -0.04 4.21 1.95
C ARG A 67 0.11 2.87 1.23
N PRO A 68 1.16 2.68 0.41
CA PRO A 68 1.47 1.38 -0.18
C PRO A 68 1.60 0.29 0.88
N TRP A 69 1.24 -0.95 0.57
CA TRP A 69 1.32 -2.05 1.51
C TRP A 69 2.74 -2.25 2.03
N MET A 70 3.76 -2.03 1.20
CA MET A 70 5.16 -2.04 1.65
C MET A 70 5.41 -1.02 2.78
N CYS A 71 4.87 0.20 2.64
CA CYS A 71 4.96 1.22 3.68
C CYS A 71 4.18 0.84 4.94
N LEU A 72 3.18 -0.06 4.86
CA LEU A 72 2.36 -0.52 5.98
C LEU A 72 2.94 -1.74 6.69
N LYS A 73 3.48 -2.73 5.97
CA LYS A 73 4.06 -3.95 6.55
C LYS A 73 5.49 -3.78 7.07
N TYR A 74 6.25 -2.82 6.51
CA TYR A 74 7.62 -2.62 6.93
C TYR A 74 7.73 -2.03 8.34
N ILE A 75 8.51 -2.68 9.20
CA ILE A 75 8.82 -2.25 10.56
C ILE A 75 10.33 -1.91 10.63
N CYS A 76 10.64 -0.62 10.70
CA CYS A 76 12.02 -0.14 10.71
C CYS A 76 12.71 -0.36 12.07
N PRO A 77 14.05 -0.26 12.15
CA PRO A 77 14.79 -0.47 13.40
C PRO A 77 14.31 0.41 14.57
N ALA A 78 14.00 1.68 14.32
CA ALA A 78 13.46 2.58 15.34
C ALA A 78 12.09 2.11 15.88
N GLN A 79 11.21 1.59 15.01
CA GLN A 79 9.93 1.04 15.43
C GLN A 79 10.10 -0.26 16.22
N ARG A 80 11.03 -1.13 15.81
CA ARG A 80 11.36 -2.36 16.55
C ARG A 80 11.89 -2.05 17.95
N ALA A 81 12.74 -1.03 18.09
CA ALA A 81 13.24 -0.58 19.39
C ALA A 81 12.11 -0.09 20.31
N LEU A 82 11.15 0.69 19.78
CA LEU A 82 9.96 1.11 20.53
C LEU A 82 9.08 -0.08 20.93
N MET A 83 8.86 -1.03 20.02
CA MET A 83 8.08 -2.25 20.33
C MET A 83 8.74 -3.08 21.43
N LYS A 84 10.07 -3.23 21.39
CA LYS A 84 10.83 -3.95 22.42
C LYS A 84 10.74 -3.25 23.79
N LYS A 85 10.76 -1.92 23.80
CA LYS A 85 10.65 -1.10 25.02
C LYS A 85 9.24 -1.13 25.61
N ASP A 86 8.22 -0.94 24.79
CA ASP A 86 6.85 -0.74 25.23
C ASP A 86 6.08 -2.07 25.38
N GLY A 87 6.67 -3.19 24.91
CA GLY A 87 6.05 -4.52 24.89
C GLY A 87 4.82 -4.62 23.98
N ARG A 88 4.53 -3.58 23.18
CA ARG A 88 3.33 -3.49 22.34
C ARG A 88 3.61 -2.80 21.00
N PRO A 89 2.93 -3.23 19.91
CA PRO A 89 2.19 -4.48 19.80
C PRO A 89 3.11 -5.71 19.97
N ASP A 90 2.52 -6.85 20.33
CA ASP A 90 3.23 -8.14 20.35
C ASP A 90 3.85 -8.41 18.97
N PRO A 91 5.19 -8.60 18.88
CA PRO A 91 5.84 -8.84 17.60
C PRO A 91 5.34 -10.08 16.87
N ALA A 92 5.03 -11.17 17.58
CA ALA A 92 4.59 -12.42 16.96
C ALA A 92 3.19 -12.27 16.36
N GLY A 93 2.22 -11.86 17.17
CA GLY A 93 0.86 -11.60 16.70
C GLY A 93 0.78 -10.52 15.61
N LEU A 94 1.66 -9.51 15.64
CA LEU A 94 1.75 -8.54 14.56
C LEU A 94 2.27 -9.17 13.26
N GLY A 95 3.27 -10.05 13.35
CA GLY A 95 3.80 -10.80 12.21
C GLY A 95 2.71 -11.64 11.55
N ASP A 96 1.95 -12.39 12.34
CA ASP A 96 0.84 -13.23 11.86
C ASP A 96 -0.24 -12.39 11.16
N GLN A 97 -0.57 -11.22 11.71
CA GLN A 97 -1.51 -10.28 11.07
C GLN A 97 -0.99 -9.75 9.74
N ILE A 98 0.30 -9.43 9.64
CA ILE A 98 0.90 -8.96 8.38
C ILE A 98 0.80 -10.05 7.31
N ILE A 99 1.16 -11.30 7.64
CA ILE A 99 1.08 -12.45 6.72
C ILE A 99 -0.37 -12.65 6.27
N LYS A 100 -1.31 -12.65 7.22
CA LYS A 100 -2.75 -12.80 6.90
C LYS A 100 -3.25 -11.73 5.93
N ILE A 101 -2.87 -10.47 6.13
CA ILE A 101 -3.28 -9.39 5.23
C ILE A 101 -2.61 -9.53 3.86
N GLU A 102 -1.36 -9.98 3.80
CA GLU A 102 -0.66 -10.23 2.54
C GLU A 102 -1.36 -11.33 1.72
N ASP A 103 -1.80 -12.42 2.35
CA ASP A 103 -2.58 -13.48 1.70
C ASP A 103 -3.94 -12.96 1.21
N GLN A 104 -4.66 -12.20 2.03
CA GLN A 104 -5.94 -11.61 1.64
C GLN A 104 -5.81 -10.68 0.43
N ARG A 105 -4.73 -9.89 0.37
CA ARG A 105 -4.44 -9.01 -0.77
C ARG A 105 -4.12 -9.80 -2.04
N PHE A 106 -3.43 -10.93 -1.93
CA PHE A 106 -3.18 -11.83 -3.04
C PHE A 106 -4.47 -12.48 -3.57
N GLN A 107 -5.33 -12.95 -2.67
CA GLN A 107 -6.63 -13.53 -3.04
C GLN A 107 -7.55 -12.50 -3.72
N MET A 108 -7.54 -11.27 -3.22
CA MET A 108 -8.29 -10.16 -3.79
C MET A 108 -7.92 -9.89 -5.26
N GLU A 109 -6.62 -9.76 -5.56
CA GLU A 109 -6.14 -9.61 -6.93
C GLU A 109 -6.56 -10.80 -7.81
N THR A 110 -6.36 -12.02 -7.31
CA THR A 110 -6.68 -13.25 -8.04
C THR A 110 -8.15 -13.29 -8.46
N GLU A 111 -9.07 -12.97 -7.54
CA GLU A 111 -10.50 -13.01 -7.81
C GLU A 111 -10.92 -11.92 -8.81
N VAL A 112 -10.35 -10.71 -8.70
CA VAL A 112 -10.64 -9.63 -9.65
C VAL A 112 -10.16 -9.96 -11.06
N ILE A 113 -8.94 -10.48 -11.21
CA ILE A 113 -8.42 -10.93 -12.51
C ILE A 113 -9.31 -12.04 -13.09
N ALA A 114 -9.73 -13.01 -12.28
CA ALA A 114 -10.60 -14.09 -12.73
C ALA A 114 -11.96 -13.59 -13.22
N ARG A 115 -12.54 -12.58 -12.55
CA ARG A 115 -13.82 -11.97 -12.96
C ARG A 115 -13.69 -11.14 -14.23
N ILE A 116 -12.63 -10.33 -14.36
CA ILE A 116 -12.36 -9.56 -15.58
C ILE A 116 -12.19 -10.49 -16.79
N ARG A 117 -11.47 -11.60 -16.63
CA ARG A 117 -11.28 -12.60 -17.69
C ARG A 117 -12.60 -13.26 -18.11
N ARG A 118 -13.43 -13.67 -17.14
CA ARG A 118 -14.78 -14.23 -17.40
C ARG A 118 -15.72 -13.24 -18.10
N GLY A 119 -15.66 -11.96 -17.71
CA GLY A 119 -16.44 -10.90 -18.34
C GLY A 119 -16.06 -10.63 -19.80
N ARG A 120 -14.77 -10.75 -20.15
CA ARG A 120 -14.27 -10.59 -21.53
C ARG A 120 -14.65 -11.74 -22.45
N THR A 121 -14.92 -12.93 -21.92
CA THR A 121 -15.31 -14.12 -22.71
C THR A 121 -16.80 -14.19 -23.03
N SER A 122 -17.64 -13.29 -22.48
CA SER A 122 -19.01 -13.14 -22.97
C SER A 122 -18.98 -12.31 -24.26
N PRO A 123 -19.54 -12.79 -25.38
CA PRO A 123 -19.58 -12.01 -26.61
C PRO A 123 -20.43 -10.77 -26.36
N SER A 124 -19.81 -9.59 -26.45
CA SER A 124 -20.56 -8.34 -26.46
C SER A 124 -21.43 -8.32 -27.71
N SER A 125 -22.75 -8.36 -27.54
CA SER A 125 -23.73 -8.01 -28.56
C SER A 125 -23.67 -6.50 -28.84
N PHE A 126 -22.53 -6.00 -29.29
CA PHE A 126 -22.39 -4.64 -29.78
C PHE A 126 -22.76 -4.64 -31.27
N SER A 127 -24.02 -4.31 -31.56
CA SER A 127 -24.47 -3.97 -32.91
C SER A 127 -24.29 -2.46 -33.11
N PRO A 128 -23.37 -1.98 -33.98
CA PRO A 128 -23.22 -0.55 -34.19
C PRO A 128 -24.37 -0.04 -35.07
N ALA A 129 -25.32 0.67 -34.47
CA ALA A 129 -26.50 1.24 -35.14
C ALA A 129 -26.23 2.57 -35.87
N TRP A 130 -25.05 2.76 -36.46
CA TRP A 130 -24.70 4.01 -37.18
C TRP A 130 -24.28 3.72 -38.62
N ARG A 131 -25.27 3.37 -39.43
CA ARG A 131 -25.25 3.47 -40.89
C ARG A 131 -26.67 3.74 -41.36
N GLN A 132 -27.09 5.01 -41.32
CA GLN A 132 -28.06 5.60 -42.24
C GLN A 132 -27.67 7.06 -42.46
#